data_AF-A0AAE3NXC9-F1
#
_entry.id   AF-A0AAE3NXC9-F1
#
_cell.length_a   1.000
_cell.length_b   1.000
_cell.length_c   1.000
_cell.angle_alpha   90.00
_cell.angle_beta   90.00
_cell.angle_gamma   90.00
#
_symmetry.space_group_name_H-M   'P 1'
#
loop_
_entity.id
_entity.type
_entity.pdbx_description
1 polymer ?
#
loop_
_entity_poly.entity_id
_entity_poly.type
_entity_poly.pdbx_seq_one_letter_code
_entity_poly.pdbx_strand_id
1 'polypeptide(L)'
;MYVIDANVFIQAANSYYAFDIVPKFWSWLESELGSRLFTITPVKDEILAQKDQLSEWFASVDDPGWVLPADEQPVQLQMPVITKHCFDKGYRPAGISKFLSGADPWVIACAREKGWTVVTQEIAQPEARAFSDQSASYPQAAK
;
A
#
# COMPACT_ATOMS: atom_id res chain seq x y z
N MET A 1 -16.97 1.78 -2.08
CA MET A 1 -16.06 0.62 -2.14
C MET A 1 -14.67 1.07 -1.74
N TYR A 2 -13.85 0.14 -1.26
CA TYR A 2 -12.53 0.41 -0.71
C TYR A 2 -11.50 -0.53 -1.35
N VAL A 3 -10.29 -0.03 -1.60
CA VAL A 3 -9.14 -0.83 -2.02
C VAL A 3 -8.17 -0.91 -0.85
N ILE A 4 -7.93 -2.13 -0.38
CA ILE A 4 -7.09 -2.43 0.77
C ILE A 4 -5.66 -2.71 0.31
N ASP A 5 -4.73 -2.03 0.96
CA ASP A 5 -3.29 -2.19 0.84
C ASP A 5 -2.77 -3.42 1.61
N ALA A 6 -1.63 -3.99 1.18
CA ALA A 6 -1.02 -5.16 1.81
C ALA A 6 -0.76 -4.93 3.30
N ASN A 7 -0.32 -3.71 3.66
CA ASN A 7 0.03 -3.36 5.02
C ASN A 7 -1.13 -3.49 6.02
N VAL A 8 -2.40 -3.37 5.59
CA VAL A 8 -3.55 -3.51 6.48
C VAL A 8 -3.67 -4.96 6.92
N PHE A 9 -3.49 -5.90 5.99
CA PHE A 9 -3.50 -7.33 6.28
C PHE A 9 -2.30 -7.72 7.15
N ILE A 10 -1.10 -7.29 6.76
CA ILE A 10 0.17 -7.62 7.43
C ILE A 10 0.18 -7.07 8.86
N GLN A 11 -0.16 -5.79 9.04
CA GLN A 11 -0.17 -5.19 10.37
C GLN A 11 -1.28 -5.79 11.24
N ALA A 12 -2.46 -6.09 10.69
CA ALA A 12 -3.50 -6.78 11.44
C ALA A 12 -3.01 -8.14 11.96
N ALA A 13 -2.39 -8.96 11.10
CA ALA A 13 -1.89 -10.28 11.46
C ALA A 13 -0.75 -10.23 12.49
N ASN A 14 0.12 -9.22 12.40
CA ASN A 14 1.31 -9.10 13.24
C ASN A 14 1.11 -8.27 14.52
N SER A 15 -0.09 -7.75 14.79
CA SER A 15 -0.35 -6.87 15.94
C SER A 15 -1.59 -7.29 16.75
N TYR A 16 -2.39 -6.33 17.22
CA TYR A 16 -3.53 -6.55 18.10
C TYR A 16 -4.69 -7.33 17.47
N TYR A 17 -4.63 -7.60 16.16
CA TYR A 17 -5.63 -8.38 15.43
C TYR A 17 -5.09 -9.74 14.96
N ALA A 18 -4.00 -10.25 15.57
CA ALA A 18 -3.49 -11.58 15.26
C ALA A 18 -4.60 -12.64 15.32
N PHE A 19 -4.48 -13.67 14.48
CA PHE A 19 -5.54 -14.68 14.26
C PHE A 19 -5.99 -15.39 15.54
N ASP A 20 -5.07 -15.63 16.46
CA ASP A 20 -5.30 -16.27 17.76
C ASP A 20 -5.85 -15.31 18.83
N ILE A 21 -5.68 -13.99 18.64
CA ILE A 21 -6.17 -12.96 19.55
C ILE A 21 -7.59 -12.52 19.16
N VAL A 22 -7.82 -12.21 17.88
CA VAL A 22 -9.10 -11.65 17.39
C VAL A 22 -9.60 -12.38 16.14
N PRO A 23 -9.96 -13.68 16.24
CA PRO A 23 -10.44 -14.47 15.08
C PRO A 23 -11.69 -13.86 14.43
N LYS A 24 -12.55 -13.19 15.21
CA LYS A 24 -13.76 -12.52 14.71
C LYS A 24 -13.45 -11.38 13.73
N PHE A 25 -12.28 -10.74 13.83
CA PHE A 25 -11.86 -9.72 12.88
C PHE A 25 -11.67 -10.34 11.50
N TRP A 26 -11.01 -11.50 11.42
CA TRP A 26 -10.75 -12.20 10.17
C TRP A 26 -12.01 -12.75 9.53
N SER A 27 -12.92 -13.33 10.32
CA SER A 27 -14.23 -13.78 9.80
C SER A 27 -15.08 -12.61 9.30
N TRP A 28 -15.03 -11.45 9.97
CA TRP A 28 -15.68 -10.25 9.50
C TRP A 28 -15.02 -9.74 8.21
N LEU A 29 -13.69 -9.68 8.16
CA LEU A 29 -12.95 -9.20 6.99
C LEU A 29 -13.31 -10.03 5.76
N GLU A 30 -13.27 -11.36 5.90
CA GLU A 30 -13.67 -12.32 4.88
C GLU A 30 -15.10 -12.08 4.38
N SER A 31 -16.07 -11.83 5.27
CA SER A 31 -17.46 -11.56 4.90
C SER A 31 -17.67 -10.25 4.11
N GLU A 32 -16.67 -9.37 4.10
CA GLU A 32 -16.74 -8.03 3.50
C GLU A 32 -15.90 -7.89 2.24
N LEU A 33 -15.02 -8.86 2.00
CA LEU A 33 -14.30 -9.00 0.74
C LEU A 33 -15.31 -9.30 -0.39
N GLY A 34 -15.18 -8.54 -1.48
CA GLY A 34 -16.04 -8.65 -2.66
C GLY A 34 -17.38 -7.93 -2.53
N SER A 35 -17.81 -7.56 -1.32
CA SER A 35 -19.00 -6.72 -1.11
C SER A 35 -18.65 -5.23 -1.13
N ARG A 36 -17.72 -4.81 -0.25
CA ARG A 36 -17.26 -3.42 -0.13
C ARG A 36 -15.75 -3.28 -0.08
N LEU A 37 -15.05 -4.35 0.28
CA LEU A 37 -13.59 -4.40 0.42
C LEU A 37 -13.02 -5.20 -0.76
N PHE A 38 -12.01 -4.62 -1.39
CA PHE A 38 -11.32 -5.21 -2.52
C PHE A 38 -9.82 -5.02 -2.32
N THR A 39 -9.02 -5.81 -3.00
CA THR A 39 -7.58 -5.57 -3.13
C THR A 39 -7.16 -5.78 -4.58
N ILE A 40 -5.87 -5.79 -4.87
CA ILE A 40 -5.33 -5.89 -6.23
C ILE A 40 -4.32 -7.03 -6.36
N THR A 41 -4.08 -7.49 -7.58
CA THR A 41 -3.14 -8.57 -7.87
C THR A 41 -1.72 -8.35 -7.29
N PRO A 42 -1.08 -7.16 -7.36
CA PRO A 42 0.21 -6.92 -6.70
C PRO A 42 0.19 -7.14 -5.18
N VAL A 43 -0.89 -6.76 -4.50
CA VAL A 43 -1.03 -6.95 -3.05
C VAL A 43 -1.19 -8.43 -2.72
N LYS A 44 -1.97 -9.16 -3.52
CA LYS A 44 -2.08 -10.62 -3.39
C LYS A 44 -0.71 -11.29 -3.55
N ASP A 45 0.03 -10.92 -4.58
CA ASP A 45 1.36 -11.50 -4.85
C ASP A 45 2.34 -11.24 -3.70
N GLU A 46 2.31 -10.03 -3.13
CA GLU A 46 3.12 -9.67 -1.96
C GLU A 46 2.76 -10.50 -0.72
N ILE A 47 1.47 -10.65 -0.41
CA ILE A 47 1.00 -11.44 0.74
C ILE A 47 1.37 -12.92 0.56
N LEU A 48 1.12 -13.49 -0.62
CA LEU A 48 1.40 -14.91 -0.89
C LEU A 48 2.90 -15.22 -0.89
N ALA A 49 3.76 -14.24 -1.18
CA ALA A 49 5.21 -14.41 -1.12
C ALA A 49 5.74 -14.61 0.31
N GLN A 50 5.01 -14.19 1.36
CA GLN A 50 5.47 -14.29 2.75
C GLN A 50 5.46 -15.72 3.30
N LYS A 51 4.60 -16.59 2.75
CA LYS A 51 4.51 -18.03 3.13
C LYS A 51 4.33 -18.26 4.63
N ASP A 52 3.54 -17.40 5.26
CA ASP A 52 3.18 -17.44 6.67
C ASP A 52 1.68 -17.71 6.85
N GLN A 53 1.21 -17.64 8.09
CA GLN A 53 -0.20 -17.85 8.44
C GLN A 53 -1.15 -16.89 7.71
N LEU A 54 -0.73 -15.64 7.46
CA LEU A 54 -1.53 -14.69 6.71
C LEU A 54 -1.68 -15.15 5.25
N SER A 55 -0.60 -15.61 4.63
CA SER A 55 -0.63 -16.14 3.27
C SER A 55 -1.52 -17.38 3.14
N GLU A 56 -1.52 -18.27 4.14
CA GLU A 56 -2.39 -19.45 4.19
C GLU A 56 -3.87 -19.04 4.29
N TRP A 57 -4.20 -18.10 5.20
CA TRP A 57 -5.55 -17.56 5.31
C TRP A 57 -5.98 -16.90 4.00
N PHE A 58 -5.16 -16.02 3.43
CA PHE A 58 -5.48 -15.29 2.21
C PHE A 58 -5.71 -16.22 1.01
N ALA A 59 -4.94 -17.31 0.91
CA ALA A 59 -5.12 -18.33 -0.11
C ALA A 59 -6.36 -19.22 0.11
N SER A 60 -6.83 -19.34 1.36
CA SER A 60 -8.01 -20.13 1.72
C SER A 60 -9.34 -19.39 1.50
N VAL A 61 -9.32 -18.06 1.46
CA VAL A 61 -10.49 -17.25 1.17
C VAL A 61 -10.89 -17.48 -0.29
N ASP A 62 -12.10 -18.00 -0.51
CA ASP A 62 -12.67 -18.13 -1.84
C ASP A 62 -12.59 -16.79 -2.58
N ASP A 63 -12.31 -16.80 -3.89
CA ASP A 63 -12.13 -15.59 -4.70
C ASP A 63 -13.35 -15.33 -5.61
N PRO A 64 -14.47 -14.78 -5.09
CA PRO A 64 -15.59 -14.30 -5.90
C PRO A 64 -15.28 -13.00 -6.67
N GLY A 65 -14.01 -12.62 -6.85
CA GLY A 65 -13.61 -11.41 -7.57
C GLY A 65 -13.31 -10.21 -6.68
N TRP A 66 -12.87 -10.45 -5.44
CA TRP A 66 -12.43 -9.37 -4.55
C TRP A 66 -10.97 -8.96 -4.77
N VAL A 67 -10.20 -9.77 -5.51
CA VAL A 67 -8.87 -9.42 -6.02
C VAL A 67 -9.01 -8.86 -7.43
N LEU A 68 -8.72 -7.57 -7.58
CA LEU A 68 -8.85 -6.87 -8.85
C LEU A 68 -7.55 -6.94 -9.67
N PRO A 69 -7.63 -7.17 -10.99
CA PRO A 69 -6.46 -7.11 -11.87
C PRO A 69 -5.91 -5.68 -11.96
N ALA A 70 -4.64 -5.50 -11.58
CA ALA A 70 -3.96 -4.20 -11.69
C ALA A 70 -3.42 -3.91 -13.09
N ASP A 71 -3.33 -4.92 -13.96
CA ASP A 71 -2.86 -4.83 -15.34
C ASP A 71 -3.96 -4.41 -16.32
N GLU A 72 -5.17 -4.10 -15.85
CA GLU A 72 -6.22 -3.53 -16.69
C GLU A 72 -5.79 -2.16 -17.26
N GLN A 73 -6.01 -1.96 -18.57
CA GLN A 73 -5.60 -0.74 -19.27
C GLN A 73 -6.08 0.56 -18.59
N PRO A 74 -7.33 0.68 -18.09
CA PRO A 74 -7.76 1.89 -17.39
C PRO A 74 -6.93 2.20 -16.12
N VAL A 75 -6.54 1.18 -15.36
CA VAL A 75 -5.67 1.33 -14.18
C VAL A 75 -4.28 1.79 -14.59
N GLN A 76 -3.70 1.20 -15.64
CA GLN A 76 -2.38 1.59 -16.16
C GLN A 76 -2.33 3.06 -16.59
N LEU A 77 -3.42 3.59 -17.17
CA LEU A 77 -3.50 4.98 -17.61
C LEU A 77 -3.44 6.00 -16.46
N GLN A 78 -3.64 5.58 -15.21
CA GLN A 78 -3.48 6.44 -14.04
C GLN A 78 -2.02 6.58 -13.59
N MET A 79 -1.13 5.67 -13.98
CA MET A 79 0.27 5.66 -13.54
C MET A 79 1.06 6.94 -13.89
N PRO A 80 0.92 7.53 -15.10
CA PRO A 80 1.56 8.82 -15.40
C PRO A 80 1.08 9.96 -14.50
N VAL A 81 -0.20 9.97 -14.12
CA VAL A 81 -0.76 10.99 -13.22
C VAL A 81 -0.16 10.90 -11.83
N ILE A 82 -0.05 9.67 -11.30
CA ILE A 82 0.55 9.38 -9.99
C ILE A 82 2.04 9.74 -10.00
N THR A 83 2.76 9.34 -11.05
CA THR A 83 4.18 9.63 -11.22
C THR A 83 4.43 11.12 -11.25
N LYS A 84 3.66 11.86 -12.08
CA LYS A 84 3.74 13.32 -12.16
C LYS A 84 3.46 13.97 -10.80
N HIS A 85 2.44 13.52 -10.08
CA HIS A 85 2.13 14.05 -8.75
C HIS A 85 3.31 13.92 -7.78
N CYS A 86 4.04 12.80 -7.83
CA CYS A 86 5.20 12.60 -6.97
C CYS A 86 6.34 13.60 -7.27
N PHE A 87 6.59 13.85 -8.57
CA PHE A 87 7.58 14.86 -8.99
C PHE A 87 7.14 16.28 -8.64
N ASP A 88 5.88 16.63 -8.89
CA ASP A 88 5.32 17.96 -8.58
C ASP A 88 5.37 18.27 -7.07
N LYS A 89 5.32 17.23 -6.21
CA LYS A 89 5.47 17.35 -4.75
C LYS A 89 6.92 17.47 -4.29
N GLY A 90 7.89 17.35 -5.18
CA GLY A 90 9.31 17.49 -4.86
C GLY A 90 9.90 16.33 -4.06
N TYR A 91 9.31 15.12 -4.14
CA TYR A 91 9.90 13.95 -3.51
C TYR A 91 11.25 13.60 -4.16
N ARG A 92 12.17 13.04 -3.38
CA ARG A 92 13.50 12.64 -3.86
C ARG A 92 13.36 11.56 -4.96
N PRO A 93 14.14 11.61 -6.06
CA PRO A 93 14.04 10.62 -7.13
C PRO A 93 14.17 9.17 -6.67
N ALA A 94 15.06 8.88 -5.72
CA ALA A 94 15.20 7.55 -5.13
C ALA A 94 13.94 7.10 -4.36
N GLY A 95 13.27 8.03 -3.68
CA GLY A 95 12.00 7.76 -3.00
C GLY A 95 10.86 7.51 -3.98
N ILE A 96 10.79 8.30 -5.06
CA ILE A 96 9.83 8.08 -6.15
C ILE A 96 10.06 6.72 -6.79
N SER A 97 11.31 6.37 -7.12
CA SER A 97 11.63 5.07 -7.73
C SER A 97 11.27 3.90 -6.81
N LYS A 98 11.52 4.03 -5.50
CA LYS A 98 11.15 3.00 -4.52
C LYS A 98 9.64 2.83 -4.45
N PHE A 99 8.90 3.94 -4.31
CA PHE A 99 7.45 3.94 -4.29
C PHE A 99 6.85 3.31 -5.57
N LEU A 100 7.33 3.72 -6.74
CA LEU A 100 6.84 3.21 -8.03
C LEU A 100 7.14 1.72 -8.28
N SER A 101 8.05 1.11 -7.52
CA SER A 101 8.40 -0.31 -7.65
C SER A 101 7.50 -1.27 -6.85
N GLY A 102 6.70 -0.73 -5.92
CA GLY A 102 5.83 -1.52 -5.05
C GLY A 102 4.39 -1.67 -5.55
N ALA A 103 3.53 -2.23 -4.70
CA ALA A 103 2.09 -2.36 -4.95
C ALA A 103 1.33 -1.03 -4.74
N ASP A 104 1.80 -0.16 -3.85
CA ASP A 104 1.18 1.12 -3.47
C ASP A 104 0.71 1.99 -4.66
N PRO A 105 1.53 2.27 -5.69
CA PRO A 105 1.10 3.08 -6.83
C PRO A 105 -0.08 2.43 -7.58
N TRP A 106 -0.13 1.10 -7.62
CA TRP A 106 -1.22 0.35 -8.25
C TRP A 106 -2.50 0.39 -7.41
N VAL A 107 -2.38 0.38 -6.08
CA VAL A 107 -3.52 0.56 -5.16
C VAL A 107 -4.15 1.93 -5.41
N ILE A 108 -3.33 2.98 -5.49
CA ILE A 108 -3.79 4.35 -5.77
C ILE A 108 -4.40 4.44 -7.18
N ALA A 109 -3.77 3.83 -8.18
CA ALA A 109 -4.26 3.82 -9.56
C ALA A 109 -5.65 3.18 -9.66
N CYS A 110 -5.83 2.00 -9.06
CA CYS A 110 -7.09 1.28 -9.04
C CYS A 110 -8.19 2.09 -8.34
N ALA A 111 -7.89 2.64 -7.16
CA ALA A 111 -8.83 3.46 -6.41
C ALA A 111 -9.23 4.73 -7.18
N ARG A 112 -8.26 5.39 -7.83
CA ARG A 112 -8.51 6.58 -8.65
C ARG A 112 -9.39 6.28 -9.85
N GLU A 113 -9.09 5.21 -10.58
CA GLU A 113 -9.86 4.81 -11.77
C GLU A 113 -11.31 4.47 -11.40
N LYS A 114 -11.52 3.73 -10.32
CA LYS A 114 -12.87 3.29 -9.90
C LYS A 114 -13.61 4.33 -9.05
N GLY A 115 -12.97 5.43 -8.65
CA GLY A 115 -13.52 6.42 -7.73
C GLY A 115 -13.70 5.89 -6.30
N TRP A 116 -12.85 4.96 -5.88
CA TRP A 116 -12.89 4.27 -4.58
C TRP A 116 -11.91 4.87 -3.58
N THR A 117 -12.04 4.49 -2.32
CA THR A 117 -11.17 4.97 -1.24
C THR A 117 -10.06 3.96 -0.93
N VAL A 118 -8.82 4.42 -0.83
CA VAL A 118 -7.70 3.59 -0.38
C VAL A 118 -7.75 3.41 1.13
N VAL A 119 -7.56 2.18 1.59
CA VAL A 119 -7.40 1.83 3.01
C VAL A 119 -5.97 1.34 3.21
N THR A 120 -5.23 2.06 4.06
CA THR A 120 -3.82 1.81 4.34
C THR A 120 -3.51 2.14 5.80
N GLN A 121 -2.51 1.51 6.39
CA GLN A 121 -2.03 1.77 7.76
C GLN A 121 -0.66 2.48 7.79
N GLU A 122 -0.25 3.13 6.69
CA GLU A 122 0.98 3.93 6.70
C GLU A 122 0.82 5.20 7.53
N ILE A 123 1.83 5.49 8.36
CA ILE A 123 1.98 6.78 9.01
C ILE A 123 2.82 7.66 8.09
N ALA A 124 2.28 8.81 7.70
CA ALA A 124 3.02 9.77 6.87
C ALA A 124 4.35 10.15 7.55
N GLN A 125 5.45 10.02 6.82
CA GLN A 125 6.77 10.50 7.25
C GLN A 125 7.03 11.90 6.67
N PRO A 126 6.75 12.99 7.41
CA PRO A 126 6.88 14.36 6.89
C PRO A 126 8.32 14.72 6.45
N GLU A 127 9.33 14.08 7.05
CA GLU A 127 10.75 14.26 6.73
C GLU A 127 11.14 13.79 5.31
N ALA A 128 10.30 12.97 4.64
CA ALA A 128 10.56 12.49 3.28
C ALA A 128 10.62 13.62 2.23
N ARG A 129 10.15 14.83 2.59
CA ARG A 129 10.18 16.05 1.76
C ARG A 129 11.45 16.88 1.89
N ALA A 130 12.29 16.63 2.89
CA ALA A 130 13.45 17.48 3.12
C ALA A 130 14.49 17.27 2.01
N PHE A 131 14.67 18.26 1.15
CA PHE A 131 15.99 18.49 0.53
C PHE A 131 16.90 18.88 1.69
N SER A 132 17.75 17.96 2.15
CA SER A 132 18.81 18.33 3.08
C SER A 132 19.81 19.16 2.28
N ASP A 133 19.69 20.47 2.38
CA ASP A 133 20.74 21.40 1.98
C ASP A 133 21.92 21.21 2.94
N GLN A 134 22.80 20.26 2.62
CA GLN A 134 24.10 20.13 3.28
C GLN A 134 25.05 21.19 2.71
N SER A 135 24.74 22.46 2.98
CA SER A 135 25.66 23.58 2.75
C SER A 135 25.63 24.61 3.88
N ALA A 136 25.50 24.16 5.13
CA ALA A 136 25.83 24.98 6.29
C ALA A 136 27.08 24.42 6.98
N SER A 137 28.24 24.77 6.44
CA SER A 137 29.53 24.68 7.13
C SER A 137 29.46 25.50 8.42
N TYR A 138 29.53 24.83 9.57
CA TYR A 138 29.74 25.49 10.87
C TYR A 138 31.15 26.09 10.89
N PRO A 139 31.33 27.39 11.16
CA PRO A 139 32.66 27.91 11.46
C PRO A 139 33.14 27.34 12.81
N GLN A 140 34.30 26.70 12.81
CA GLN A 140 35.02 26.32 14.01
C GLN A 140 35.35 27.59 14.81
N ALA A 141 34.82 27.69 16.03
CA ALA A 141 35.36 28.61 17.03
C ALA A 141 36.66 27.99 17.58
N ALA A 142 37.79 28.54 17.15
CA ALA A 142 39.09 28.31 17.77
C ALA A 142 39.55 29.63 18.43
N LYS A 143 39.57 29.57 19.77
CA LYS A 143 40.27 30.37 20.80
C LYS A 143 40.78 31.77 20.46
#